data_AF-A0A2P6NVG7-F1
#
_entry.id   AF-A0A2P6NVG7-F1
#
_cell.length_a   1.000
_cell.length_b   1.000
_cell.length_c   1.000
_cell.angle_alpha   90.00
_cell.angle_beta   90.00
_cell.angle_gamma   90.00
#
_symmetry.space_group_name_H-M   'P 1'
#
loop_
_entity.id
_entity.type
_entity.pdbx_description
1 polymer ?
#
loop_
_entity_poly.entity_id
_entity_poly.type
_entity_poly.pdbx_seq_one_letter_code
_entity_poly.pdbx_strand_id
1 'polypeptide(L)'
;MPHSEISSKPDKGKGARRQMATSSEDRKVLEAAYKGRAFNRCEAEELSRGVDLTPKKIIKWSLNHNVKKEGVRERVYLSEKVIVRLRSHYVEGGYSFPRAAEQRALAEELGITYRQVKNWYDSNKKRNTLPKKEEESNSSSSSSDDGSSDDASDDE
;
A
#
# COMPACT_ATOMS: atom_id res chain seq x y z
N MET A 1 26.46 14.60 40.38
CA MET A 1 26.11 13.60 39.36
C MET A 1 24.62 13.72 39.02
N PRO A 2 24.23 14.27 37.86
CA PRO A 2 22.85 14.20 37.40
C PRO A 2 22.65 13.01 36.44
N HIS A 3 21.77 12.08 36.80
CA HIS A 3 21.28 11.01 35.92
C HIS A 3 20.18 11.59 35.03
N SER A 4 20.39 11.63 33.72
CA SER A 4 19.35 11.97 32.74
C SER A 4 18.68 10.68 32.25
N GLU A 5 17.45 10.45 32.71
CA GLU A 5 16.56 9.42 32.15
C GLU A 5 16.14 9.81 30.73
N ILE A 6 16.66 9.09 29.74
CA ILE A 6 16.27 9.24 28.34
C ILE A 6 14.95 8.48 28.14
N SER A 7 13.85 9.23 28.16
CA SER A 7 12.50 8.75 27.82
C SER A 7 12.47 8.22 26.38
N SER A 8 12.48 6.90 26.24
CA SER A 8 12.32 6.21 24.96
C SER A 8 10.88 6.34 24.47
N LYS A 9 10.67 7.14 23.43
CA LYS A 9 9.39 7.21 22.71
C LYS A 9 9.19 5.92 21.90
N PRO A 10 7.98 5.32 21.89
CA PRO A 10 7.74 4.10 21.14
C PRO A 10 7.74 4.37 19.62
N ASP A 11 8.57 3.58 18.95
CA ASP A 11 8.73 3.45 17.51
C ASP A 11 7.37 3.17 16.83
N LYS A 12 6.94 4.06 15.93
CA LYS A 12 5.73 3.86 15.13
C LYS A 12 6.08 2.96 13.94
N GLY A 13 6.10 1.66 14.21
CA GLY A 13 6.21 0.60 13.21
C GLY A 13 5.24 0.81 12.05
N LYS A 14 5.81 1.06 10.87
CA LYS A 14 5.10 1.20 9.60
C LYS A 14 4.58 -0.18 9.14
N GLY A 15 3.30 -0.27 8.79
CA GLY A 15 2.86 -1.15 7.71
C GLY A 15 2.28 -2.53 8.02
N ALA A 16 1.98 -2.89 9.28
CA ALA A 16 1.13 -4.06 9.52
C ALA A 16 -0.30 -3.76 9.05
N ARG A 17 -0.76 -4.40 7.97
CA ARG A 17 -2.18 -4.48 7.61
C ARG A 17 -2.92 -4.99 8.85
N ARG A 18 -3.54 -4.08 9.61
CA ARG A 18 -4.37 -4.42 10.78
C ARG A 18 -5.38 -5.48 10.35
N GLN A 19 -5.11 -6.74 10.69
CA GLN A 19 -6.20 -7.72 10.71
C GLN A 19 -7.23 -7.12 11.66
N MET A 20 -8.49 -7.05 11.21
CA MET A 20 -9.54 -6.60 12.12
C MET A 20 -9.54 -7.60 13.26
N ALA A 21 -9.11 -7.17 14.45
CA ALA A 21 -9.16 -7.97 15.65
C ALA A 21 -10.64 -8.14 16.00
N THR A 22 -11.28 -9.09 15.35
CA THR A 22 -12.59 -9.61 15.75
C THR A 22 -12.33 -10.56 16.91
N SER A 23 -13.18 -10.55 17.95
CA SER A 23 -13.08 -11.51 19.04
C SER A 23 -13.07 -12.94 18.46
N SER A 24 -12.43 -13.88 19.17
CA SER A 24 -12.41 -15.29 18.77
C SER A 24 -13.83 -15.85 18.60
N GLU A 25 -14.76 -15.36 19.44
CA GLU A 25 -16.18 -15.71 19.40
C GLU A 25 -16.89 -15.11 18.19
N ASP A 26 -16.71 -13.80 17.95
CA ASP A 26 -17.21 -13.12 16.75
C ASP A 26 -16.80 -13.85 15.48
N ARG A 27 -15.55 -14.29 15.43
CA ARG A 27 -15.00 -14.98 14.28
C ARG A 27 -15.69 -16.31 14.05
N LYS A 28 -15.98 -17.08 15.11
CA LYS A 28 -16.73 -18.34 14.98
C LYS A 28 -18.14 -18.11 14.46
N VAL A 29 -18.84 -17.09 14.96
CA VAL A 29 -20.20 -16.75 14.50
C VAL A 29 -20.17 -16.36 13.02
N LEU A 30 -19.21 -15.51 12.62
CA LEU A 30 -19.05 -15.09 11.24
C LEU A 30 -18.67 -16.26 10.32
N GLU A 31 -17.78 -17.16 10.75
CA GLU A 31 -17.39 -18.35 9.98
C GLU A 31 -18.55 -19.35 9.84
N ALA A 32 -19.37 -19.54 10.87
CA ALA A 32 -20.56 -20.40 10.83
C ALA A 32 -21.65 -19.85 9.89
N ALA A 33 -21.85 -18.54 9.87
CA ALA A 33 -22.82 -17.89 8.98
C ALA A 33 -22.32 -17.77 7.53
N TYR A 34 -21.03 -17.95 7.28
CA TYR A 34 -20.40 -17.68 5.99
C TYR A 34 -20.69 -18.75 4.94
N LYS A 35 -21.49 -18.38 3.93
CA LYS A 35 -21.92 -19.26 2.83
C LYS A 35 -21.03 -19.19 1.58
N GLY A 36 -19.74 -18.83 1.73
CA GLY A 36 -18.82 -18.73 0.59
C GLY A 36 -19.01 -17.49 -0.30
N ARG A 37 -19.81 -16.51 0.11
CA ARG A 37 -19.99 -15.22 -0.56
C ARG A 37 -19.93 -14.08 0.44
N ALA A 38 -19.74 -12.86 -0.05
CA ALA A 38 -19.84 -11.68 0.81
C ALA A 38 -21.26 -11.54 1.37
N PHE A 39 -21.37 -11.12 2.64
CA PHE A 39 -22.67 -10.86 3.26
C PHE A 39 -23.37 -9.68 2.60
N ASN A 40 -24.67 -9.81 2.39
CA ASN A 40 -25.51 -8.68 1.98
C ASN A 40 -25.73 -7.72 3.15
N ARG A 41 -26.19 -6.49 2.86
CA ARG A 41 -26.47 -5.48 3.90
C ARG A 41 -27.43 -6.00 4.99
N CYS A 42 -28.52 -6.65 4.57
CA CYS A 42 -29.52 -7.20 5.50
C CYS A 42 -28.92 -8.31 6.38
N GLU A 43 -28.20 -9.25 5.78
CA GLU A 43 -27.51 -10.33 6.50
C GLU A 43 -26.46 -9.78 7.49
N ALA A 44 -25.73 -8.72 7.10
CA ALA A 44 -24.75 -8.09 7.96
C ALA A 44 -25.39 -7.30 9.12
N GLU A 45 -26.57 -6.73 8.93
CA GLU A 45 -27.35 -6.08 10.00
C GLU A 45 -27.86 -7.12 11.01
N GLU A 46 -28.32 -8.27 10.54
CA GLU A 46 -28.71 -9.38 11.41
C GLU A 46 -27.54 -9.90 12.24
N LEU A 47 -26.40 -10.17 11.61
CA LEU A 47 -25.19 -10.63 12.29
C LEU A 47 -24.63 -9.59 13.27
N SER A 48 -24.80 -8.29 12.98
CA SER A 48 -24.35 -7.23 13.89
C SER A 48 -25.11 -7.19 15.23
N ARG A 49 -26.23 -7.91 15.36
CA ARG A 49 -26.98 -8.00 16.62
C ARG A 49 -26.36 -8.98 17.61
N GLY A 50 -25.67 -10.00 17.11
CA GLY A 50 -25.05 -11.05 17.93
C GLY A 50 -23.53 -10.93 18.04
N VAL A 51 -22.95 -9.89 17.44
CA VAL A 51 -21.51 -9.70 17.30
C VAL A 51 -21.23 -8.21 17.45
N ASP A 52 -20.20 -7.81 18.22
CA ASP A 52 -19.84 -6.40 18.44
C ASP A 52 -19.13 -5.76 17.24
N LEU A 53 -19.69 -5.96 16.05
CA LEU A 53 -19.16 -5.51 14.77
C LEU A 53 -20.23 -4.78 13.97
N THR A 54 -19.86 -3.64 13.41
CA THR A 54 -20.76 -2.91 12.53
C THR A 54 -21.02 -3.70 11.23
N PRO A 55 -22.20 -3.54 10.60
CA PRO A 55 -22.52 -4.24 9.35
C PRO A 55 -21.46 -4.02 8.26
N LYS A 56 -20.89 -2.81 8.18
CA LYS A 56 -19.78 -2.47 7.27
C LYS A 56 -18.53 -3.32 7.54
N LYS A 57 -18.20 -3.56 8.81
CA LYS A 57 -17.05 -4.41 9.18
C LYS A 57 -17.30 -5.87 8.84
N ILE A 58 -18.52 -6.37 9.01
CA ILE A 58 -18.94 -7.74 8.66
C ILE A 58 -18.85 -7.96 7.14
N ILE A 59 -19.39 -7.04 6.34
CA ILE A 59 -19.25 -7.07 4.87
C ILE A 59 -17.77 -7.07 4.47
N LYS A 60 -16.98 -6.15 5.04
CA LYS A 60 -15.54 -6.07 4.77
C LYS A 60 -14.79 -7.33 5.19
N TRP A 61 -15.16 -7.95 6.31
CA TRP A 61 -14.62 -9.22 6.77
C TRP A 61 -14.89 -10.31 5.73
N SER A 62 -16.14 -10.45 5.27
CA SER A 62 -16.51 -11.48 4.28
C SER A 62 -15.84 -11.28 2.92
N LEU A 63 -15.63 -10.03 2.49
CA LEU A 63 -14.86 -9.71 1.29
C LEU A 63 -13.38 -10.10 1.44
N ASN A 64 -12.78 -9.81 2.59
CA ASN A 64 -11.39 -10.20 2.86
C ASN A 64 -11.24 -11.71 3.08
N HIS A 65 -12.26 -12.36 3.65
CA HIS A 65 -12.29 -13.79 3.89
C HIS A 65 -12.37 -14.57 2.57
N ASN A 66 -13.15 -14.10 1.60
CA ASN A 66 -13.13 -14.61 0.22
C ASN A 66 -11.71 -14.57 -0.36
N VAL A 67 -11.01 -13.43 -0.21
CA VAL A 67 -9.63 -13.26 -0.72
C VAL A 67 -8.61 -14.17 -0.02
N LYS A 68 -8.89 -14.63 1.22
CA LYS A 68 -8.03 -15.58 1.93
C LYS A 68 -8.34 -17.04 1.60
N LYS A 69 -9.62 -17.41 1.40
CA LYS A 69 -10.03 -18.79 1.09
C LYS A 69 -9.85 -19.16 -0.38
N GLU A 70 -10.06 -18.24 -1.31
CA GLU A 70 -9.84 -18.44 -2.76
C GLU A 70 -8.34 -18.42 -3.15
N GLY A 71 -7.45 -18.46 -2.16
CA GLY A 71 -6.03 -18.27 -2.39
C GLY A 71 -5.72 -16.82 -2.77
N VAL A 72 -4.47 -16.45 -2.54
CA VAL A 72 -3.89 -15.19 -3.02
C VAL A 72 -4.33 -15.03 -4.47
N ARG A 73 -5.14 -13.99 -4.79
CA ARG A 73 -5.36 -13.60 -6.18
C ARG A 73 -3.97 -13.53 -6.79
N GLU A 74 -3.65 -14.47 -7.67
CA GLU A 74 -2.30 -14.57 -8.21
C GLU A 74 -1.98 -13.19 -8.75
N ARG A 75 -0.88 -12.62 -8.24
CA ARG A 75 -0.48 -11.30 -8.67
C ARG A 75 -0.02 -11.48 -10.11
N VAL A 76 -0.92 -11.25 -11.05
CA VAL A 76 -0.59 -11.30 -12.47
C VAL A 76 0.32 -10.13 -12.77
N TYR A 77 1.61 -10.41 -12.86
CA TYR A 77 2.60 -9.46 -13.33
C TYR A 77 2.41 -9.27 -14.83
N LEU A 78 2.34 -8.01 -15.26
CA LEU A 78 2.34 -7.70 -16.69
C LEU A 78 3.73 -8.03 -17.24
N SER A 79 3.78 -8.65 -18.41
CA SER A 79 5.04 -8.91 -19.12
C SER A 79 5.77 -7.59 -19.39
N GLU A 80 7.10 -7.61 -19.40
CA GLU A 80 7.93 -6.43 -19.68
C GLU A 80 7.54 -5.77 -21.01
N LYS A 81 7.26 -6.57 -22.05
CA LYS A 81 6.81 -6.08 -23.36
C LYS A 81 5.52 -5.25 -23.26
N VAL A 82 4.58 -5.71 -22.45
CA VAL A 82 3.30 -5.04 -22.20
C VAL A 82 3.52 -3.73 -21.43
N ILE A 83 4.40 -3.75 -20.42
CA ILE A 83 4.74 -2.56 -19.63
C ILE A 83 5.40 -1.50 -20.51
N VAL A 84 6.36 -1.88 -21.35
CA VAL A 84 7.05 -0.97 -22.28
C VAL A 84 6.05 -0.33 -23.24
N ARG A 85 5.15 -1.13 -23.85
CA ARG A 85 4.15 -0.60 -24.77
C ARG A 85 3.17 0.36 -24.10
N LEU A 86 2.66 0.02 -22.91
CA LEU A 86 1.78 0.91 -22.12
C LEU A 86 2.49 2.22 -21.73
N ARG A 87 3.78 2.15 -21.41
CA ARG A 87 4.60 3.32 -21.08
C ARG A 87 4.81 4.22 -22.29
N SER A 88 5.15 3.67 -23.45
CA SER A 88 5.28 4.45 -24.69
C SER A 88 3.99 5.17 -25.02
N HIS A 89 2.85 4.46 -25.01
CA HIS A 89 1.53 5.06 -25.26
C HIS A 89 1.20 6.16 -24.23
N TYR A 90 1.58 5.98 -22.96
CA TYR A 90 1.34 7.00 -21.94
C TYR A 90 2.19 8.26 -22.16
N VAL A 91 3.44 8.13 -22.63
CA VAL A 91 4.31 9.26 -22.95
C VAL A 91 3.84 9.97 -24.22
N GLU A 92 3.49 9.22 -25.27
CA GLU A 92 2.94 9.74 -26.53
C GLU A 92 1.66 10.55 -26.30
N GLY A 93 0.78 10.07 -25.40
CA GLY A 93 -0.43 10.77 -24.98
C GLY A 93 -0.21 11.92 -23.99
N GLY A 94 1.03 12.35 -23.75
CA GLY A 94 1.35 13.47 -22.85
C GLY A 94 1.00 13.19 -21.39
N TYR A 95 1.19 11.96 -20.92
CA TYR A 95 0.79 11.50 -19.58
C TYR A 95 -0.73 11.60 -19.33
N SER A 96 -1.52 11.65 -20.39
CA SER A 96 -2.98 11.65 -20.31
C SER A 96 -3.53 10.26 -20.04
N PHE A 97 -4.68 10.23 -19.38
CA PHE A 97 -5.41 8.99 -19.13
C PHE A 97 -6.25 8.65 -20.38
N PRO A 98 -5.96 7.54 -21.08
CA PRO A 98 -6.66 7.21 -22.31
C PRO A 98 -8.15 6.98 -22.05
N ARG A 99 -8.98 7.26 -23.06
CA ARG A 99 -10.43 7.02 -22.98
C ARG A 99 -10.72 5.52 -22.84
N ALA A 100 -11.92 5.17 -22.36
CA ALA A 100 -12.30 3.78 -22.19
C ALA A 100 -12.22 2.95 -23.49
N ALA A 101 -12.46 3.58 -24.65
CA ALA A 101 -12.31 2.93 -25.96
C ALA A 101 -10.84 2.60 -26.28
N GLU A 102 -9.93 3.55 -26.08
CA GLU A 102 -8.48 3.37 -26.28
C GLU A 102 -7.91 2.31 -25.33
N GLN A 103 -8.37 2.28 -24.08
CA GLN A 103 -8.00 1.25 -23.12
C GLN A 103 -8.43 -0.16 -23.53
N ARG A 104 -9.58 -0.30 -24.20
CA ARG A 104 -10.02 -1.59 -24.75
C ARG A 104 -9.19 -1.98 -25.95
N ALA A 105 -8.89 -1.04 -26.85
CA ALA A 105 -8.01 -1.29 -27.98
C ALA A 105 -6.62 -1.76 -27.51
N LEU A 106 -6.05 -1.11 -26.49
CA LEU A 106 -4.78 -1.54 -25.89
C LEU A 106 -4.86 -2.91 -25.22
N ALA A 107 -5.98 -3.22 -24.57
CA ALA A 107 -6.20 -4.51 -23.95
C ALA A 107 -6.23 -5.64 -25.00
N GLU A 108 -6.93 -5.40 -26.12
CA GLU A 108 -7.01 -6.31 -27.26
C GLU A 108 -5.65 -6.46 -27.96
N GLU A 109 -4.94 -5.37 -28.23
CA GLU A 109 -3.59 -5.36 -28.84
C GLU A 109 -2.58 -6.15 -27.99
N LEU A 110 -2.63 -6.00 -26.67
CA LEU A 110 -1.66 -6.56 -25.73
C LEU A 110 -2.05 -7.93 -25.16
N GLY A 111 -3.24 -8.44 -25.49
CA GLY A 111 -3.75 -9.69 -24.95
C GLY A 111 -3.96 -9.68 -23.43
N ILE A 112 -4.20 -8.50 -22.85
CA ILE A 112 -4.46 -8.34 -21.40
C ILE A 112 -5.89 -7.84 -21.16
N THR A 113 -6.36 -7.91 -19.93
CA THR A 113 -7.71 -7.44 -19.62
C THR A 113 -7.78 -5.91 -19.54
N TYR A 114 -8.91 -5.33 -19.95
CA TYR A 114 -9.22 -3.91 -19.74
C TYR A 114 -8.95 -3.45 -18.30
N ARG A 115 -9.26 -4.31 -17.32
CA ARG A 115 -9.05 -4.02 -15.90
C ARG A 115 -7.58 -3.92 -15.53
N GLN A 116 -6.70 -4.71 -16.15
CA GLN A 116 -5.26 -4.61 -15.96
C GLN A 116 -4.71 -3.32 -16.55
N VAL A 117 -5.12 -2.95 -17.78
CA VAL A 117 -4.75 -1.67 -18.42
C VAL A 117 -5.15 -0.50 -17.51
N LYS A 118 -6.42 -0.45 -17.09
CA LYS A 118 -6.93 0.59 -16.20
C LYS A 118 -6.14 0.69 -14.90
N ASN A 119 -5.91 -0.44 -14.21
CA ASN A 119 -5.17 -0.48 -12.96
C ASN A 119 -3.71 -0.02 -13.13
N TRP A 120 -3.09 -0.31 -14.28
CA TRP A 120 -1.74 0.15 -14.59
C TRP A 120 -1.72 1.68 -14.73
N TYR A 121 -2.62 2.28 -15.51
CA TYR A 121 -2.72 3.74 -15.64
C TYR A 121 -3.02 4.43 -14.31
N ASP A 122 -3.94 3.88 -13.50
CA ASP A 122 -4.27 4.41 -12.16
C ASP A 122 -3.06 4.35 -11.22
N SER A 123 -2.26 3.29 -11.30
CA SER A 123 -1.03 3.14 -10.51
C SER A 123 0.08 4.09 -10.97
N ASN A 124 0.21 4.29 -12.29
CA ASN A 124 1.25 5.13 -12.87
C ASN A 124 0.96 6.63 -12.64
N LYS A 125 -0.30 7.05 -12.74
CA LYS A 125 -0.74 8.41 -12.37
C LYS A 125 -0.33 8.76 -10.95
N LYS A 126 -0.61 7.87 -9.98
CA LYS A 126 -0.27 8.09 -8.56
C LYS A 126 1.22 8.25 -8.32
N ARG A 127 2.08 7.51 -9.05
CA ARG A 127 3.54 7.61 -8.91
C ARG A 127 4.08 8.93 -9.46
N ASN A 128 3.47 9.47 -10.51
CA ASN A 128 3.90 10.73 -11.12
C ASN A 128 3.37 11.97 -10.39
N THR A 129 2.27 11.85 -9.61
CA THR A 129 1.70 12.95 -8.82
C THR A 129 2.24 13.04 -7.39
N LEU A 130 2.99 12.04 -6.93
CA LEU A 130 3.65 12.11 -5.63
C LEU A 130 5.02 12.77 -5.83
N PRO A 131 5.37 13.83 -5.08
CA PRO A 131 6.73 14.36 -5.11
C PRO A 131 7.66 13.21 -4.72
N LYS A 132 8.64 12.91 -5.59
CA LYS A 132 9.76 12.03 -5.23
C LYS A 132 10.39 12.66 -4.01
N LYS A 133 10.20 12.05 -2.84
CA LYS A 133 11.03 12.35 -1.69
C LYS A 133 12.38 11.75 -2.05
N GLU A 134 13.31 12.62 -2.41
CA GLU A 134 14.68 12.29 -2.76
C GLU A 134 15.28 11.50 -1.60
N GLU A 135 15.45 10.19 -1.81
CA GLU A 135 16.34 9.39 -0.98
C GLU A 135 17.75 9.59 -1.52
N GLU A 136 18.39 10.68 -1.10
CA GLU A 136 19.85 10.78 -1.11
C GLU A 136 20.40 9.76 -0.11
N SER A 137 20.90 8.66 -0.65
CA SER A 137 21.77 7.74 0.08
C SER A 137 23.17 7.78 -0.53
N ASN A 138 24.12 8.14 0.33
CA ASN A 138 25.51 7.69 0.33
C ASN A 138 26.48 8.22 -0.73
N SER A 139 27.25 9.25 -0.36
CA SER A 139 28.69 9.27 -0.61
C SER A 139 29.42 9.49 0.71
N SER A 140 29.86 8.39 1.30
CA SER A 140 30.89 8.34 2.32
C SER A 140 32.19 8.94 1.76
N SER A 141 32.64 10.07 2.29
CA SER A 141 34.05 10.42 2.29
C SER A 141 34.43 10.78 3.72
N SER A 142 35.05 9.83 4.41
CA SER A 142 35.76 10.06 5.65
C SER A 142 36.93 11.01 5.38
N SER A 143 36.97 12.12 6.11
CA SER A 143 38.20 12.86 6.34
C SER A 143 38.13 13.32 7.79
N SER A 144 38.83 12.57 8.62
CA SER A 144 39.21 12.95 9.97
C SER A 144 40.35 13.96 9.86
N ASP A 145 40.22 15.09 10.53
CA ASP A 145 41.27 16.08 10.82
C ASP A 145 40.73 16.81 12.07
N ASP A 146 40.96 16.36 13.30
CA ASP A 146 42.22 16.32 14.07
C ASP A 146 43.09 17.56 13.86
N GLY A 147 42.71 18.64 14.55
CA GLY A 147 43.39 19.92 14.53
C GLY A 147 43.19 20.67 15.83
N SER A 148 43.67 20.06 16.91
CA SER A 148 43.88 20.69 18.21
C SER A 148 44.83 21.89 18.06
N SER A 149 44.45 23.07 18.54
CA SER A 149 45.40 24.00 19.19
C SER A 149 44.64 25.14 19.87
N ASP A 150 44.55 25.04 21.19
CA ASP A 150 44.69 26.18 22.08
C ASP A 150 45.89 27.04 21.65
N ASP A 151 45.73 28.35 21.57
CA ASP A 151 46.83 29.28 21.85
C ASP A 151 46.27 30.62 22.31
N ALA A 152 46.72 31.03 23.49
CA ALA A 152 46.37 32.24 24.20
C ALA A 152 47.59 33.16 24.20
N SER A 153 47.42 34.42 23.80
CA SER A 153 48.26 35.58 24.13
C SER A 153 47.46 36.83 23.71
N ASP A 154 47.11 37.81 24.55
CA ASP A 154 47.86 38.55 25.60
C ASP A 154 48.93 39.49 25.00
N ASP A 155 48.88 40.77 25.42
CA ASP A 155 49.81 41.90 25.16
C ASP A 155 49.83 42.48 23.71
N GLU A 156 49.78 43.79 23.43
CA GLU A 156 49.91 45.06 24.18
C GLU A 156 48.90 46.11 23.68
#